data_AF-A0A178C1Y5-F1
#
_entry.id   AF-A0A178C1Y5-F1
#
_cell.length_a   1.000
_cell.length_b   1.000
_cell.length_c   1.000
_cell.angle_alpha   90.00
_cell.angle_beta   90.00
_cell.angle_gamma   90.00
#
_symmetry.space_group_name_H-M   'P 1'
#
loop_
_entity.id
_entity.type
_entity.pdbx_description
1 polymer ?
#
loop_
_entity_poly.entity_id
_entity_poly.type
_entity_poly.pdbx_seq_one_letter_code
_entity_poly.pdbx_strand_id
1 'polypeptide(L)'
;MANYTFSNQSSIPSPLDKQLPAFFRSWDDPHSDNSYLSLFAPEGQLLFGSAVTGHEAIRAFRDAMIHPTNGPVVDLEHTLDKCFVLAGGAGPGKQEVIVNGSLWYKLRNGRKIAVDFASMIKFADPGDGADLQAELYEVYLDAHELKTAIAEMGEEGK
;
A
#
# COMPACT_ATOMS: atom_id res chain seq x y z
N MET A 1 11.60 -12.08 10.27
CA MET A 1 10.17 -11.80 10.57
C MET A 1 9.35 -12.45 9.47
N ALA A 2 8.11 -12.89 9.74
CA ALA A 2 7.24 -13.39 8.68
C ALA A 2 6.72 -12.19 7.89
N ASN A 3 6.81 -12.24 6.56
CA ASN A 3 6.21 -11.21 5.72
C ASN A 3 4.70 -11.20 5.95
N TYR A 4 4.09 -10.01 5.89
CA TYR A 4 2.65 -9.84 6.07
C TYR A 4 2.10 -10.33 7.43
N THR A 5 2.86 -10.19 8.51
CA THR A 5 2.35 -10.41 9.87
C THR A 5 2.95 -9.35 10.77
N PHE A 6 2.09 -8.58 11.43
CA PHE A 6 2.55 -7.55 12.35
C PHE A 6 3.16 -8.15 13.62
N SER A 7 4.19 -7.52 14.17
CA SER A 7 4.74 -7.88 15.48
C SER A 7 3.71 -7.73 16.61
N ASN A 8 2.74 -6.82 16.45
CA ASN A 8 1.62 -6.62 17.37
C ASN A 8 0.28 -7.13 16.82
N GLN A 9 0.29 -8.14 15.94
CA GLN A 9 -0.90 -8.70 15.28
C GLN A 9 -2.08 -8.96 16.21
N SER A 10 -1.82 -9.52 17.40
CA SER A 10 -2.86 -9.85 18.40
C SER A 10 -3.54 -8.64 19.04
N SER A 11 -2.98 -7.44 18.87
CA SER A 11 -3.50 -6.18 19.40
C SER A 11 -4.29 -5.37 18.37
N ILE A 12 -4.35 -5.85 17.12
CA ILE A 12 -5.08 -5.19 16.04
C ILE A 12 -6.55 -5.60 16.11
N PRO A 13 -7.51 -4.66 16.10
CA PRO A 13 -8.92 -4.98 16.13
C PRO A 13 -9.38 -5.64 14.83
N SER A 14 -10.37 -6.52 14.93
CA SER A 14 -11.06 -7.07 13.77
C SER A 14 -11.94 -6.00 13.09
N PRO A 15 -12.07 -5.98 11.75
CA PRO A 15 -11.50 -6.94 10.77
C PRO A 15 -10.05 -6.63 10.32
N LEU A 16 -9.47 -5.52 10.79
CA LEU A 16 -8.18 -5.03 10.30
C LEU A 16 -7.01 -6.00 10.54
N ASP A 17 -7.10 -6.85 11.56
CA ASP A 17 -6.12 -7.89 11.85
C ASP A 17 -5.87 -8.81 10.65
N LYS A 18 -6.91 -9.14 9.88
CA LYS A 18 -6.79 -9.99 8.68
C LYS A 18 -6.75 -9.17 7.40
N GLN A 19 -7.51 -8.08 7.37
CA GLN A 19 -7.69 -7.27 6.18
C GLN A 19 -6.39 -6.58 5.74
N LEU A 20 -5.62 -6.01 6.68
CA LEU A 20 -4.37 -5.33 6.33
C LEU A 20 -3.31 -6.29 5.76
N PRO A 21 -3.01 -7.45 6.38
CA PRO A 21 -2.12 -8.43 5.77
C PRO A 21 -2.57 -8.92 4.39
N ALA A 22 -3.88 -9.14 4.19
CA ALA A 22 -4.41 -9.57 2.90
C ALA A 22 -4.23 -8.48 1.83
N PHE A 23 -4.46 -7.21 2.18
CA PHE A 23 -4.21 -6.08 1.31
C PHE A 23 -2.75 -6.00 0.86
N PHE A 24 -1.79 -6.01 1.80
CA PHE A 24 -0.37 -5.90 1.42
C PHE A 24 0.08 -7.07 0.53
N ARG A 25 -0.40 -8.30 0.78
CA ARG A 25 -0.13 -9.45 -0.11
C ARG A 25 -0.67 -9.23 -1.52
N SER A 26 -1.90 -8.73 -1.64
CA SER A 26 -2.52 -8.47 -2.94
C SER A 26 -1.86 -7.29 -3.67
N TRP A 27 -1.50 -6.23 -2.94
CA TRP A 27 -0.79 -5.08 -3.49
C TRP A 27 0.59 -5.48 -4.04
N ASP A 28 1.29 -6.38 -3.37
CA ASP A 28 2.63 -6.83 -3.74
C ASP A 28 2.66 -7.84 -4.88
N ASP A 29 1.53 -8.46 -5.22
CA ASP A 29 1.47 -9.48 -6.27
C ASP A 29 1.76 -8.86 -7.66
N PRO A 30 2.90 -9.18 -8.31
CA PRO A 30 3.23 -8.65 -9.63
C PRO A 30 2.24 -9.12 -10.72
N HIS A 31 1.43 -10.16 -10.44
CA HIS A 31 0.40 -10.69 -11.31
C HIS A 31 -1.03 -10.42 -10.80
N SER A 32 -1.16 -9.43 -9.92
CA SER A 32 -2.41 -9.04 -9.26
C SER A 32 -3.62 -9.01 -10.21
N ASP A 33 -4.72 -9.60 -9.75
CA ASP A 33 -6.06 -9.52 -10.34
C ASP A 33 -6.83 -8.24 -9.96
N ASN A 34 -6.16 -7.31 -9.27
CA ASN A 34 -6.67 -6.07 -8.69
C ASN A 34 -7.52 -6.24 -7.42
N SER A 35 -7.45 -7.38 -6.75
CA SER A 35 -8.13 -7.61 -5.47
C SER A 35 -7.75 -6.59 -4.37
N TYR A 36 -6.58 -5.93 -4.46
CA TYR A 36 -6.17 -4.88 -3.54
C TYR A 36 -7.10 -3.66 -3.58
N LEU A 37 -7.84 -3.45 -4.68
CA LEU A 37 -8.82 -2.36 -4.80
C LEU A 37 -9.97 -2.53 -3.79
N SER A 38 -10.23 -3.74 -3.31
CA SER A 38 -11.26 -3.99 -2.28
C SER A 38 -10.98 -3.29 -0.96
N LEU A 39 -9.73 -2.89 -0.69
CA LEU A 39 -9.41 -2.05 0.46
C LEU A 39 -10.06 -0.67 0.34
N PHE A 40 -10.17 -0.11 -0.86
CA PHE A 40 -10.56 1.29 -1.06
C PHE A 40 -12.06 1.43 -1.21
N ALA A 41 -12.61 2.51 -0.66
CA ALA A 41 -13.95 2.96 -1.02
C ALA A 41 -14.00 3.34 -2.52
N PRO A 42 -15.19 3.39 -3.17
CA PRO A 42 -15.28 3.72 -4.60
C PRO A 42 -14.59 5.04 -4.98
N GLU A 43 -14.67 6.04 -4.11
CA GLU A 43 -14.01 7.36 -4.23
C GLU A 43 -12.83 7.51 -3.27
N GLY A 44 -12.28 6.40 -2.77
CA GLY A 44 -11.14 6.38 -1.87
C GLY A 44 -9.90 6.98 -2.53
N GLN A 45 -9.03 7.56 -1.70
CA GLN A 45 -7.82 8.24 -2.17
C GLN A 45 -6.56 7.49 -1.79
N LEU A 46 -5.66 7.32 -2.75
CA LEU A 46 -4.26 6.94 -2.53
C LEU A 46 -3.38 8.19 -2.63
N LEU A 47 -2.65 8.52 -1.58
CA LEU A 47 -1.67 9.60 -1.57
C LEU A 47 -0.27 9.00 -1.53
N PHE A 48 0.44 9.11 -2.64
CA PHE A 48 1.85 8.75 -2.77
C PHE A 48 2.58 9.84 -3.54
N GLY A 49 3.00 10.90 -2.83
CA GLY A 49 3.52 12.14 -3.40
C GLY A 49 2.45 13.04 -4.03
N SER A 50 1.51 12.46 -4.78
CA SER A 50 0.29 13.11 -5.29
C SER A 50 -0.94 12.25 -5.00
N ALA A 51 -2.11 12.88 -4.91
CA ALA A 51 -3.37 12.19 -4.70
C ALA A 51 -3.88 11.54 -6.00
N VAL A 52 -4.34 10.30 -5.88
CA VAL A 52 -5.04 9.52 -6.91
C VAL A 52 -6.38 9.08 -6.31
N THR A 53 -7.48 9.37 -7.00
CA THR A 53 -8.83 9.18 -6.46
C THR A 53 -9.61 8.15 -7.27
N GLY A 54 -10.20 7.19 -6.57
CA GLY A 54 -11.09 6.18 -7.14
C GLY A 54 -10.35 4.98 -7.74
N HIS A 55 -11.08 3.86 -7.85
CA HIS A 55 -10.51 2.56 -8.20
C HIS A 55 -9.78 2.55 -9.55
N GLU A 56 -10.35 3.17 -10.58
CA GLU A 56 -9.74 3.19 -11.91
C GLU A 56 -8.39 3.91 -11.91
N ALA A 57 -8.33 5.08 -11.26
CA ALA A 57 -7.12 5.88 -11.20
C ALA A 57 -6.05 5.19 -10.34
N ILE A 58 -6.44 4.56 -9.22
CA ILE A 58 -5.53 3.79 -8.36
C ILE A 58 -4.95 2.60 -9.13
N ARG A 59 -5.79 1.88 -9.90
CA ARG A 59 -5.34 0.79 -10.76
C ARG A 59 -4.35 1.28 -11.82
N ALA A 60 -4.69 2.36 -12.53
CA ALA A 60 -3.82 2.93 -13.55
C ALA A 60 -2.48 3.41 -12.98
N PHE A 61 -2.51 4.01 -11.78
CA PHE A 61 -1.31 4.39 -11.05
C PHE A 61 -0.44 3.17 -10.72
N ARG A 62 -1.05 2.10 -10.17
CA ARG A 62 -0.32 0.87 -9.86
C ARG A 62 0.26 0.26 -11.13
N ASP A 63 -0.51 0.11 -12.20
CA ASP A 63 -0.04 -0.47 -13.47
C ASP A 63 1.12 0.33 -14.11
N ALA A 64 1.12 1.66 -13.97
CA ALA A 64 2.18 2.52 -14.48
C ALA A 64 3.46 2.46 -13.62
N MET A 65 3.35 2.15 -12.33
CA MET A 65 4.45 2.16 -11.37
C MET A 65 5.02 0.75 -11.15
N ILE A 66 4.13 -0.21 -10.88
CA ILE A 66 4.35 -1.58 -10.44
C ILE A 66 3.67 -2.53 -11.43
N HIS A 67 4.44 -3.01 -12.40
CA HIS A 67 3.94 -4.00 -13.36
C HIS A 67 5.14 -4.73 -13.99
N PRO A 68 5.08 -6.05 -14.21
CA PRO A 68 6.18 -6.82 -14.80
C PRO A 68 6.67 -6.29 -16.16
N THR A 69 5.80 -5.58 -16.88
CA THR A 69 6.09 -5.06 -18.23
C THR A 69 5.90 -3.55 -18.40
N ASN A 70 4.99 -2.91 -17.66
CA ASN A 70 4.53 -1.56 -17.96
C ASN A 70 5.21 -0.51 -17.08
N GLY A 71 5.58 -0.89 -15.85
CA GLY A 71 6.18 -0.02 -14.86
C GLY A 71 7.68 -0.22 -14.70
N PRO A 72 8.38 0.73 -14.07
CA PRO A 72 9.79 0.59 -13.74
C PRO A 72 10.04 -0.41 -12.60
N VAL A 73 9.07 -0.63 -11.71
CA VAL A 73 9.12 -1.66 -10.65
C VAL A 73 8.44 -2.92 -11.17
N VAL A 74 9.18 -4.03 -11.19
CA VAL A 74 8.69 -5.34 -11.70
C VAL A 74 8.26 -6.29 -10.60
N ASP A 75 8.69 -6.03 -9.36
CA ASP A 75 8.42 -6.84 -8.19
C ASP A 75 8.65 -6.00 -6.93
N LEU A 76 7.92 -6.27 -5.86
CA LEU A 76 8.13 -5.67 -4.55
C LEU A 76 7.63 -6.59 -3.44
N GLU A 77 8.04 -6.31 -2.20
CA GLU A 77 7.49 -7.02 -1.05
C GLU A 77 7.62 -6.17 0.22
N HIS A 78 6.53 -6.11 0.98
CA HIS A 78 6.48 -5.51 2.30
C HIS A 78 6.83 -6.52 3.40
N THR A 79 7.63 -6.08 4.35
CA THR A 79 7.77 -6.67 5.68
C THR A 79 7.08 -5.75 6.68
N LEU A 80 5.94 -6.20 7.21
CA LEU A 80 5.11 -5.43 8.15
C LEU A 80 5.73 -5.47 9.56
N ASP A 81 5.86 -4.32 10.22
CA ASP A 81 6.32 -4.24 11.62
C ASP A 81 5.14 -4.07 12.58
N LYS A 82 4.51 -2.90 12.63
CA LYS A 82 3.42 -2.61 13.58
C LYS A 82 2.24 -1.92 12.91
N CYS A 83 1.07 -2.13 13.51
CA CYS A 83 -0.14 -1.37 13.23
C CYS A 83 -0.62 -0.69 14.52
N PHE A 84 -0.81 0.62 14.46
CA PHE A 84 -1.28 1.44 15.58
C PHE A 84 -2.68 1.96 15.27
N VAL A 85 -3.62 1.64 16.14
CA VAL A 85 -4.94 2.27 16.13
C VAL A 85 -4.83 3.65 16.76
N LEU A 86 -5.28 4.69 16.06
CA LEU A 86 -5.22 6.05 16.57
C LEU A 86 -6.27 6.28 17.66
N ALA A 87 -5.84 6.83 18.80
CA ALA A 87 -6.74 7.27 19.85
C ALA A 87 -7.65 8.39 19.32
N GLY A 88 -8.97 8.21 19.44
CA GLY A 88 -9.96 9.12 18.85
C GLY A 88 -10.20 8.92 17.35
N GLY A 89 -9.42 8.07 16.68
CA GLY A 89 -9.63 7.67 15.29
C GLY A 89 -10.63 6.52 15.11
N ALA A 90 -11.13 5.95 16.22
CA ALA A 90 -12.17 4.94 16.22
C ALA A 90 -13.52 5.56 16.62
N GLY A 91 -14.55 5.31 15.81
CA GLY A 91 -15.94 5.71 16.05
C GLY A 91 -16.92 4.78 15.35
N PRO A 92 -18.25 4.99 15.48
CA PRO A 92 -19.22 4.18 14.76
C PRO A 92 -18.94 4.16 13.26
N GLY A 93 -18.57 2.98 12.74
CA GLY A 93 -18.22 2.79 11.34
C GLY A 93 -16.98 3.55 10.87
N LYS A 94 -16.05 3.95 11.76
CA LYS A 94 -14.81 4.63 11.38
C LYS A 94 -13.62 4.09 12.16
N GLN A 95 -12.49 3.94 11.46
CA GLN A 95 -11.25 3.49 12.06
C GLN A 95 -10.05 4.13 11.37
N GLU A 96 -9.20 4.81 12.14
CA GLU A 96 -7.91 5.32 11.65
C GLU A 96 -6.75 4.49 12.20
N VAL A 97 -5.79 4.16 11.34
CA VAL A 97 -4.59 3.42 11.72
C VAL A 97 -3.33 4.01 11.09
N ILE A 98 -2.21 3.79 11.77
CA ILE A 98 -0.86 3.95 11.21
C ILE A 98 -0.23 2.57 11.09
N VAL A 99 0.27 2.24 9.92
CA VAL A 99 1.04 1.02 9.67
C VAL A 99 2.48 1.39 9.37
N ASN A 100 3.45 0.63 9.85
CA ASN A 100 4.85 0.78 9.45
C ASN A 100 5.51 -0.56 9.12
N GLY A 101 6.69 -0.45 8.51
CA GLY A 101 7.53 -1.59 8.17
C GLY A 101 8.63 -1.18 7.20
N SER A 102 9.16 -2.18 6.51
CA SER A 102 10.09 -2.01 5.41
C SER A 102 9.51 -2.60 4.12
N LEU A 103 9.99 -2.16 2.98
CA LEU A 103 9.73 -2.81 1.71
C LEU A 103 10.96 -2.77 0.82
N TRP A 104 11.06 -3.74 -0.08
CA TRP A 104 12.02 -3.69 -1.17
C TRP A 104 11.31 -3.60 -2.51
N TYR A 105 11.90 -2.85 -3.43
CA TYR A 105 11.51 -2.76 -4.83
C TYR A 105 12.58 -3.42 -5.69
N LYS A 106 12.15 -4.18 -6.69
CA LYS A 106 13.02 -4.66 -7.77
C LYS A 106 12.65 -3.91 -9.04
N LEU A 107 13.62 -3.19 -9.59
CA LEU A 107 13.47 -2.43 -10.82
C LEU A 107 13.70 -3.34 -12.04
N ARG A 108 13.14 -2.95 -13.20
CA ARG A 108 13.31 -3.70 -14.46
C ARG A 108 14.76 -3.82 -14.93
N ASN A 109 15.66 -2.92 -14.50
CA ASN A 109 17.10 -3.02 -14.76
C ASN A 109 17.83 -3.98 -13.80
N GLY A 110 17.10 -4.63 -12.88
CA GLY A 110 17.63 -5.58 -11.91
C GLY A 110 18.09 -4.95 -10.58
N ARG A 111 18.17 -3.62 -10.47
CA ARG A 111 18.50 -2.94 -9.22
C ARG A 111 17.43 -3.24 -8.16
N LYS A 112 17.88 -3.46 -6.93
CA LYS A 112 17.03 -3.56 -5.75
C LYS A 112 17.22 -2.36 -4.86
N ILE A 113 16.11 -1.81 -4.37
CA ILE A 113 16.09 -0.67 -3.46
C ILE A 113 15.25 -1.07 -2.25
N ALA A 114 15.75 -0.83 -1.05
CA ALA A 114 15.02 -1.08 0.19
C ALA A 114 14.74 0.24 0.88
N VAL A 115 13.51 0.41 1.37
CA VAL A 115 13.07 1.61 2.09
C VAL A 115 12.25 1.21 3.31
N ASP A 116 12.26 2.06 4.31
CA ASP A 116 11.27 2.01 5.39
C ASP A 116 10.05 2.84 5.00
N PHE A 117 8.88 2.43 5.46
CA PHE A 117 7.63 3.14 5.23
C PHE A 117 6.81 3.30 6.50
N ALA A 118 5.98 4.33 6.49
CA ALA A 118 4.81 4.42 7.33
C ALA A 118 3.62 4.81 6.45
N SER A 119 2.42 4.41 6.84
CA SER A 119 1.21 4.80 6.13
C SER A 119 0.08 5.12 7.09
N MET A 120 -0.70 6.14 6.75
CA MET A 120 -1.95 6.47 7.43
C MET A 120 -3.13 5.95 6.60
N ILE A 121 -4.04 5.22 7.24
CA ILE A 121 -5.26 4.75 6.60
C ILE A 121 -6.47 5.21 7.40
N LYS A 122 -7.44 5.83 6.73
CA LYS A 122 -8.74 6.20 7.29
C LYS A 122 -9.81 5.33 6.67
N PHE A 123 -10.40 4.49 7.49
CA PHE A 123 -11.47 3.59 7.09
C PHE A 123 -12.84 4.15 7.45
N ALA A 124 -13.81 3.86 6.60
CA ALA A 124 -15.22 3.95 6.85
C ALA A 124 -15.90 2.59 6.62
N ASP A 125 -16.95 2.33 7.38
CA ASP A 125 -17.84 1.19 7.19
C ASP A 125 -18.79 1.49 6.01
N PRO A 126 -18.72 0.70 4.92
CA PRO A 126 -19.61 0.88 3.77
C PRO A 126 -21.06 0.44 4.05
N GLY A 127 -21.32 -0.19 5.21
CA GLY A 127 -22.61 -0.76 5.58
C GLY A 127 -22.69 -2.27 5.30
N ASP A 128 -23.87 -2.84 5.61
CA ASP A 128 -24.25 -4.22 5.27
C ASP A 128 -23.32 -5.34 5.78
N GLY A 129 -22.52 -5.06 6.81
CA GLY A 129 -21.60 -6.03 7.41
C GLY A 129 -20.40 -6.39 6.54
N ALA A 130 -20.09 -5.56 5.54
CA ALA A 130 -18.91 -5.71 4.70
C ALA A 130 -17.63 -5.27 5.43
N ASP A 131 -16.48 -5.59 4.85
CA ASP A 131 -15.18 -5.13 5.36
C ASP A 131 -15.06 -3.60 5.28
N LEU A 132 -14.27 -3.04 6.19
CA LEU A 132 -13.99 -1.60 6.24
C LEU A 132 -13.33 -1.13 4.94
N GLN A 133 -13.70 0.04 4.43
CA GLN A 133 -13.11 0.59 3.20
C GLN A 133 -12.36 1.88 3.47
N ALA A 134 -11.16 2.01 2.90
CA ALA A 134 -10.31 3.17 3.03
C ALA A 134 -10.87 4.33 2.20
N GLU A 135 -11.27 5.41 2.87
CA GLU A 135 -11.52 6.72 2.26
C GLU A 135 -10.20 7.42 1.93
N LEU A 136 -9.16 7.14 2.72
CA LEU A 136 -7.80 7.66 2.54
C LEU A 136 -6.77 6.58 2.86
N TYR A 137 -5.78 6.42 1.99
CA TYR A 137 -4.54 5.71 2.23
C TYR A 137 -3.37 6.61 1.81
N GLU A 138 -2.61 7.10 2.79
CA GLU A 138 -1.46 7.96 2.55
C GLU A 138 -0.17 7.23 2.95
N VAL A 139 0.80 7.25 2.05
CA VAL A 139 2.08 6.54 2.22
C VAL A 139 3.21 7.54 2.38
N TYR A 140 3.95 7.40 3.48
CA TYR A 140 5.16 8.14 3.81
C TYR A 140 6.37 7.23 3.66
N LEU A 141 7.23 7.54 2.70
CA LEU A 141 8.54 6.92 2.56
C LEU A 141 9.53 7.91 1.92
N ASP A 142 10.82 7.68 2.14
CA ASP A 142 11.85 8.40 1.39
C ASP A 142 11.96 7.83 -0.03
N ALA A 143 11.29 8.49 -0.96
CA ALA A 143 11.25 8.07 -2.36
C ALA A 143 12.48 8.55 -3.15
N HIS A 144 13.46 9.23 -2.54
CA HIS A 144 14.56 9.85 -3.27
C HIS A 144 15.35 8.83 -4.08
N GLU A 145 15.85 7.76 -3.45
CA GLU A 145 16.64 6.74 -4.15
C GLU A 145 15.82 6.05 -5.25
N LEU A 146 14.56 5.71 -4.97
CA LEU A 146 13.66 5.11 -5.95
C LEU A 146 13.49 6.01 -7.17
N LYS A 147 13.20 7.30 -6.96
CA LYS A 147 13.01 8.28 -8.04
C LYS A 147 14.28 8.47 -8.86
N THR A 148 15.43 8.59 -8.20
CA THR A 148 16.74 8.70 -8.88
C THR A 148 16.99 7.49 -9.77
N ALA A 149 16.81 6.28 -9.24
CA ALA A 149 17.05 5.06 -9.99
C ALA A 149 16.11 4.90 -11.20
N ILE A 150 14.83 5.28 -11.05
CA ILE A 150 13.87 5.29 -12.16
C ILE A 150 14.27 6.31 -13.23
N ALA A 151 14.76 7.49 -12.84
CA ALA A 151 15.20 8.51 -13.77
C ALA A 151 16.43 8.06 -14.58
N GLU A 152 17.44 7.48 -13.92
CA GLU A 152 18.65 6.92 -14.55
C GLU A 152 18.29 5.87 -15.62
N MET A 153 17.30 5.01 -15.34
CA MET A 153 16.82 4.01 -16.31
C MET A 153 16.18 4.62 -17.56
N GLY A 154 15.54 5.77 -17.43
CA GLY A 154 14.96 6.50 -18.56
C GLY A 154 16.01 7.20 -19.44
N GLU A 155 17.19 7.47 -18.89
CA GLU A 155 18.33 8.06 -19.61
C GLU A 155 19.17 7.00 -20.33
N GLU A 156 19.33 5.80 -19.75
CA GLU A 156 20.03 4.65 -20.39
C GLU A 156 19.34 4.11 -21.66
N GLY A 157 18.05 4.45 -21.85
CA GLY A 157 17.26 4.08 -23.03
C GLY A 157 17.32 5.08 -24.19
N LYS A 158 18.12 6.14 -24.10
CA LYS A 158 18.37 7.14 -25.17
C LYS A 158 19.72 6.92 -25.82
#